data_AF-A0A918BSL2-F1
#
_entry.id   AF-A0A918BSL2-F1
#
_cell.length_a   1.000
_cell.length_b   1.000
_cell.length_c   1.000
_cell.angle_alpha   90.00
_cell.angle_beta   90.00
_cell.angle_gamma   90.00
#
_symmetry.space_group_name_H-M   'P 1'
#
loop_
_entity.id
_entity.type
_entity.pdbx_description
1 polymer ?
#
loop_
_entity_poly.entity_id
_entity_poly.type
_entity_poly.pdbx_seq_one_letter_code
_entity_poly.pdbx_strand_id
1 'polypeptide(L)'
;MPPLTVPRPRDTVGLASGMTGRGETYGRGHTMTTGGFAAARRRGLKAGVVLTAAVVGAVAAGPAAVAAGGPPATAPVPVSAGVLSDPTPEEQERLREVAGAIWTPQLAAGWNMNAEVADVLSTATGEILRCSAAFSLVPRPPGFVPGLGYLVSYWKNLRDYFLAVKDNRSYRACVVTTAANYRSAIEMASMGI
;
A
#
# COMPACT_ATOMS: atom_id res chain seq x y z
N MET A 1 -47.97 20.76 -18.86
CA MET A 1 -47.93 19.53 -18.06
C MET A 1 -46.76 19.64 -17.08
N PRO A 2 -47.01 19.87 -15.78
CA PRO A 2 -45.96 19.96 -14.77
C PRO A 2 -45.49 18.55 -14.31
N PRO A 3 -44.24 18.39 -13.83
CA PRO A 3 -43.74 17.12 -13.32
C PRO A 3 -44.23 16.84 -11.89
N LEU A 4 -44.56 15.58 -11.62
CA LEU A 4 -44.98 15.05 -10.32
C LEU A 4 -43.78 15.01 -9.35
N THR A 5 -43.90 15.74 -8.25
CA THR A 5 -43.02 15.68 -7.08
C THR A 5 -43.34 14.41 -6.28
N VAL A 6 -42.36 13.52 -6.11
CA VAL A 6 -42.44 12.36 -5.21
C VAL A 6 -42.07 12.80 -3.78
N PRO A 7 -42.91 12.56 -2.76
CA PRO A 7 -42.55 12.85 -1.37
C PRO A 7 -41.62 11.78 -0.78
N ARG A 8 -40.58 12.22 -0.06
CA ARG A 8 -39.77 11.36 0.82
C ARG A 8 -40.52 11.09 2.12
N PRO A 9 -40.53 9.85 2.64
CA PRO A 9 -40.83 9.61 4.04
C PRO A 9 -39.59 9.92 4.90
N ARG A 10 -39.69 11.00 5.68
CA ARG A 10 -39.00 11.15 6.96
C ARG A 10 -39.97 10.71 8.07
N ASP A 11 -39.37 10.32 9.19
CA ASP A 11 -39.94 10.18 10.53
C ASP A 11 -40.41 8.79 10.95
N THR A 12 -39.56 8.13 11.73
CA THR A 12 -39.80 7.49 13.05
C THR A 12 -38.60 6.55 13.29
N VAL A 13 -37.78 6.75 14.33
CA VAL A 13 -37.84 6.13 15.67
C VAL A 13 -36.49 6.55 16.30
N GLY A 14 -36.30 6.94 17.55
CA GLY A 14 -37.14 7.08 18.72
C GLY A 14 -36.24 7.58 19.85
N LEU A 15 -36.79 8.46 20.69
CA LEU A 15 -36.22 8.82 21.98
C LEU A 15 -36.26 7.60 22.91
N ALA A 16 -35.13 7.23 23.52
CA ALA A 16 -35.14 6.50 24.78
C ALA A 16 -33.85 6.76 25.58
N SER A 17 -34.08 7.16 26.83
CA SER A 17 -33.19 7.45 27.94
C SER A 17 -32.07 6.43 28.21
N GLY A 18 -31.00 6.93 28.82
CA GLY A 18 -29.99 6.10 29.48
C GLY A 18 -28.93 6.91 30.23
N MET A 19 -29.33 7.60 31.30
CA MET A 19 -28.42 8.07 32.35
C MET A 19 -27.80 6.87 33.05
N THR A 20 -26.47 6.71 33.05
CA THR A 20 -25.73 6.00 34.11
C THR A 20 -24.25 6.38 34.04
N GLY A 21 -23.67 6.74 35.20
CA GLY A 21 -22.26 6.41 35.46
C GLY A 21 -21.25 7.54 35.49
N ARG A 22 -21.38 8.44 36.47
CA ARG A 22 -20.27 9.23 37.02
C ARG A 22 -19.28 8.25 37.67
N GLY A 23 -18.05 8.20 37.16
CA GLY A 23 -16.92 7.47 37.74
C GLY A 23 -15.71 8.39 37.83
N GLU A 24 -15.61 9.08 38.96
CA GLU A 24 -14.49 9.95 39.32
C GLU A 24 -13.20 9.14 39.58
N THR A 25 -12.13 9.56 38.91
CA THR A 25 -10.76 9.69 39.41
C THR A 25 -10.19 8.59 40.33
N TYR A 26 -9.47 7.65 39.71
CA TYR A 26 -8.33 6.94 40.30
C TYR A 26 -7.08 7.56 39.64
N GLY A 27 -6.06 8.08 40.33
CA GLY A 27 -5.32 7.41 41.38
C GLY A 27 -3.85 7.38 40.95
N ARG A 28 -3.23 8.56 41.01
CA ARG A 28 -1.79 8.89 41.10
C ARG A 28 -0.83 7.71 41.35
N GLY A 29 0.11 7.47 40.43
CA GLY A 29 1.30 6.66 40.72
C GLY A 29 2.05 6.11 39.52
N HIS A 30 2.61 6.96 38.63
CA HIS A 30 3.64 6.51 37.69
C HIS A 30 4.93 7.31 37.89
N THR A 31 5.95 6.55 38.26
CA THR A 31 7.36 6.86 38.40
C THR A 31 7.91 7.53 37.13
N MET A 32 8.44 8.75 37.27
CA MET A 32 9.27 9.37 36.25
C MET A 32 10.63 8.68 36.19
N THR A 33 10.82 7.82 35.21
CA THR A 33 12.15 7.36 34.78
C THR A 33 12.62 8.31 33.67
N THR A 34 13.38 9.35 34.04
CA THR A 34 14.08 10.21 33.06
C THR A 34 15.31 9.48 32.55
N GLY A 35 15.17 8.75 31.45
CA GLY A 35 16.28 8.26 30.65
C GLY A 35 16.93 9.42 29.89
N GLY A 36 18.16 9.76 30.25
CA GLY A 36 18.97 10.73 29.53
C GLY A 36 19.46 10.16 28.20
N PHE A 37 18.93 10.68 27.08
CA PHE A 37 19.53 10.50 25.76
C PHE A 37 20.36 11.74 25.43
N ALA A 38 21.68 11.61 25.59
CA ALA A 38 22.63 12.62 25.17
C ALA A 38 23.27 12.24 23.82
N ALA A 39 23.05 13.14 22.86
CA ALA A 39 24.01 13.65 21.88
C ALA A 39 24.65 12.70 20.86
N ALA A 40 24.09 12.81 19.65
CA ALA A 40 24.76 12.87 18.36
C ALA A 40 26.28 13.15 18.36
N ARG A 41 27.02 12.39 17.54
CA ARG A 41 28.07 12.96 16.69
C ARG A 41 28.23 12.17 15.39
N ARG A 42 27.92 12.87 14.29
CA ARG A 42 28.34 12.53 12.93
C ARG A 42 29.81 12.90 12.76
N ARG A 43 30.56 12.13 11.97
CA ARG A 43 31.48 12.57 10.88
C ARG A 43 32.57 11.52 10.65
N GLY A 44 32.78 11.18 9.38
CA GLY A 44 33.94 10.41 8.94
C GLY A 44 33.81 9.82 7.55
N LEU A 45 33.35 10.61 6.58
CA LEU A 45 33.37 10.26 5.15
C LEU A 45 34.86 10.22 4.72
N LYS A 46 35.43 9.04 4.52
CA LYS A 46 36.75 8.91 3.88
C LYS A 46 36.55 8.78 2.37
N ALA A 47 36.81 9.88 1.68
CA ALA A 47 36.98 9.92 0.24
C ALA A 47 38.26 9.15 -0.13
N GLY A 48 38.10 8.05 -0.87
CA GLY A 48 39.18 7.35 -1.54
C GLY A 48 39.03 7.56 -3.04
N VAL A 49 39.85 8.45 -3.59
CA VAL A 49 40.04 8.64 -5.04
C VAL A 49 40.79 7.41 -5.57
N VAL A 50 40.25 6.74 -6.59
CA VAL A 50 41.07 5.98 -7.54
C VAL A 50 40.68 6.39 -8.95
N LEU A 51 41.68 6.95 -9.63
CA LEU A 51 41.70 7.40 -11.00
C LEU A 51 41.75 6.22 -11.98
N THR A 52 41.17 6.47 -13.15
CA THR A 52 41.53 5.98 -14.50
C THR A 52 41.35 4.51 -14.86
N ALA A 53 40.49 4.26 -15.85
CA ALA A 53 40.95 3.77 -17.16
C ALA A 53 39.89 4.06 -18.24
N ALA A 54 40.30 4.82 -19.25
CA ALA A 54 39.59 4.99 -20.50
C ALA A 54 39.63 3.68 -21.31
N VAL A 55 38.50 3.27 -21.90
CA VAL A 55 38.50 2.41 -23.08
C VAL A 55 37.52 2.97 -24.12
N VAL A 56 38.04 3.01 -25.33
CA VAL A 56 37.55 3.63 -26.55
C VAL A 56 36.47 2.77 -27.22
N GLY A 57 35.46 3.44 -27.81
CA GLY A 57 34.95 3.10 -29.15
C GLY A 57 33.70 2.21 -29.25
N ALA A 58 32.56 2.83 -29.59
CA ALA A 58 31.76 2.47 -30.76
C ALA A 58 30.67 3.54 -30.97
N VAL A 59 30.87 4.41 -31.96
CA VAL A 59 29.84 5.29 -32.49
C VAL A 59 28.91 4.48 -33.40
N ALA A 60 27.68 4.25 -32.98
CA ALA A 60 26.60 3.83 -33.87
C ALA A 60 25.64 5.00 -34.03
N ALA A 61 25.68 5.61 -35.21
CA ALA A 61 24.73 6.61 -35.64
C ALA A 61 23.32 5.99 -35.73
N GLY A 62 22.37 6.55 -34.98
CA GLY A 62 20.93 6.27 -35.05
C GLY A 62 20.16 7.59 -34.93
N PRO A 63 18.98 7.72 -35.57
CA PRO A 63 18.49 9.00 -36.07
C PRO A 63 17.92 9.91 -34.97
N ALA A 64 17.96 11.21 -35.29
CA ALA A 64 17.62 12.34 -34.47
C ALA A 64 16.22 12.26 -33.83
N ALA A 65 16.19 12.47 -32.51
CA ALA A 65 14.98 12.82 -31.78
C ALA A 65 14.57 14.25 -32.13
N VAL A 66 13.35 14.41 -32.65
CA VAL A 66 12.64 15.68 -32.63
C VAL A 66 12.23 15.96 -31.18
N ALA A 67 12.76 17.05 -30.63
CA ALA A 67 12.44 17.53 -29.30
C ALA A 67 11.03 18.14 -29.26
N ALA A 68 10.11 17.48 -28.57
CA ALA A 68 8.92 18.11 -28.00
C ALA A 68 8.96 17.84 -26.48
N GLY A 69 9.13 18.91 -25.71
CA GLY A 69 9.27 18.85 -24.25
C GLY A 69 8.00 18.36 -23.55
N GLY A 70 8.15 17.29 -22.79
CA GLY A 70 7.23 16.82 -21.76
C GLY A 70 8.03 15.98 -20.74
N PRO A 71 7.64 15.94 -19.44
CA PRO A 71 8.34 15.11 -18.46
C PRO A 71 8.27 13.63 -18.90
N PRO A 72 9.35 12.84 -18.72
CA PRO A 72 9.38 11.47 -19.20
C PRO A 72 8.32 10.65 -18.45
N ALA A 73 7.30 10.21 -19.20
CA ALA A 73 6.44 9.13 -18.77
C ALA A 73 7.33 7.89 -18.59
N THR A 74 7.52 7.48 -17.34
CA THR A 74 8.20 6.22 -17.01
C THR A 74 7.38 5.10 -17.66
N ALA A 75 7.85 4.55 -18.77
CA ALA A 75 7.25 3.38 -19.37
C ALA A 75 7.26 2.23 -18.34
N PRO A 76 6.16 1.46 -18.19
CA PRO A 76 6.18 0.30 -17.32
C PRO A 76 7.22 -0.68 -17.84
N VAL A 77 8.16 -1.06 -16.96
CA VAL A 77 9.11 -2.14 -17.22
C VAL A 77 8.29 -3.42 -17.34
N PRO A 78 8.38 -4.19 -18.44
CA PRO A 78 7.73 -5.49 -18.50
C PRO A 78 8.37 -6.38 -17.42
N VAL A 79 7.61 -6.65 -16.36
CA VAL A 79 7.97 -7.70 -15.40
C VAL A 79 7.80 -9.02 -16.12
N SER A 80 8.90 -9.73 -16.32
CA SER A 80 8.87 -11.10 -16.85
C SER A 80 7.99 -11.95 -15.95
N ALA A 81 6.88 -12.43 -16.49
CA ALA A 81 6.03 -13.44 -15.88
C ALA A 81 6.88 -14.69 -15.62
N GLY A 82 7.37 -14.82 -14.39
CA GLY A 82 7.81 -16.11 -13.89
C GLY A 82 6.59 -17.00 -13.84
N VAL A 83 6.68 -18.19 -14.43
CA VAL A 83 5.71 -19.27 -14.30
C VAL A 83 5.69 -19.68 -12.82
N LEU A 84 5.02 -18.89 -11.99
CA LEU A 84 4.65 -19.27 -10.64
C LEU A 84 3.43 -20.16 -10.81
N SER A 85 3.43 -21.32 -10.16
CA SER A 85 2.22 -22.11 -10.04
C SER A 85 1.11 -21.26 -9.43
N ASP A 86 -0.12 -21.49 -9.87
CA ASP A 86 -1.27 -20.84 -9.26
C ASP A 86 -1.35 -21.16 -7.76
N PRO A 87 -1.69 -20.16 -6.93
CA PRO A 87 -1.86 -20.35 -5.49
C PRO A 87 -3.00 -21.33 -5.18
N THR A 88 -2.89 -22.07 -4.07
CA THR A 88 -3.93 -23.01 -3.64
C THR A 88 -5.23 -22.28 -3.27
N PRO A 89 -6.39 -22.96 -3.22
CA PRO A 89 -7.65 -22.31 -2.86
C PRO A 89 -7.62 -21.57 -1.52
N GLU A 90 -6.89 -22.11 -0.53
CA GLU A 90 -6.68 -21.47 0.77
C GLU A 90 -5.83 -20.21 0.65
N GLU A 91 -4.77 -20.24 -0.15
CA GLU A 91 -3.91 -19.09 -0.42
C GLU A 91 -4.66 -17.99 -1.17
N GLN A 92 -5.49 -18.38 -2.14
CA GLN A 92 -6.38 -17.46 -2.87
C GLN A 92 -7.34 -16.72 -1.95
N GLU A 93 -7.91 -17.40 -0.94
CA GLU A 93 -8.73 -16.73 0.08
C GLU A 93 -7.90 -15.68 0.83
N ARG A 94 -6.66 -16.01 1.22
CA ARG A 94 -5.79 -15.06 1.93
C ARG A 94 -5.45 -13.85 1.08
N LEU A 95 -5.18 -14.06 -0.21
CA LEU A 95 -4.96 -12.98 -1.17
C LEU A 95 -6.21 -12.11 -1.32
N ARG A 96 -7.40 -12.71 -1.36
CA ARG A 96 -8.68 -11.98 -1.36
C ARG A 96 -8.87 -11.11 -0.12
N GLU A 97 -8.49 -11.60 1.05
CA GLU A 97 -8.56 -10.79 2.28
C GLU A 97 -7.64 -9.56 2.23
N VAL A 98 -6.42 -9.72 1.71
CA VAL A 98 -5.47 -8.59 1.56
C VAL A 98 -5.92 -7.63 0.47
N ALA A 99 -6.30 -8.14 -0.70
CA ALA A 99 -6.81 -7.35 -1.82
C ALA A 99 -8.09 -6.58 -1.42
N GLY A 100 -8.97 -7.24 -0.67
CA GLY A 100 -10.20 -6.63 -0.15
C GLY A 100 -9.93 -5.45 0.79
N ALA A 101 -8.84 -5.49 1.55
CA ALA A 101 -8.44 -4.38 2.41
C ALA A 101 -7.89 -3.17 1.63
N ILE A 102 -7.37 -3.36 0.41
CA ILE A 102 -6.84 -2.29 -0.45
C ILE A 102 -7.93 -1.72 -1.38
N TRP A 103 -8.73 -2.57 -2.04
CA TRP A 103 -9.67 -2.18 -3.10
C TRP A 103 -11.16 -2.36 -2.78
N THR A 104 -11.50 -2.90 -1.61
CA THR A 104 -12.81 -3.41 -1.15
C THR A 104 -13.04 -4.92 -1.41
N PRO A 105 -13.71 -5.62 -0.48
CA PRO A 105 -14.01 -7.05 -0.60
C PRO A 105 -14.83 -7.41 -1.85
N GLN A 106 -15.78 -6.55 -2.24
CA GLN A 106 -16.67 -6.78 -3.38
C GLN A 106 -15.91 -6.84 -4.70
N LEU A 107 -14.85 -6.03 -4.82
CA LEU A 107 -13.99 -6.03 -5.99
C LEU A 107 -13.05 -7.22 -6.01
N ALA A 108 -12.40 -7.49 -4.88
CA ALA A 108 -11.50 -8.63 -4.75
C ALA A 108 -12.20 -9.98 -4.99
N ALA A 109 -13.48 -10.09 -4.63
CA ALA A 109 -14.28 -11.29 -4.87
C ALA A 109 -14.50 -11.61 -6.36
N GLY A 110 -14.39 -10.62 -7.24
CA GLY A 110 -14.56 -10.79 -8.68
C GLY A 110 -13.28 -11.17 -9.43
N TRP A 111 -12.12 -11.18 -8.77
CA TRP A 111 -10.84 -11.48 -9.40
C TRP A 111 -10.47 -12.95 -9.27
N ASN A 112 -9.92 -13.52 -10.33
CA ASN A 112 -9.20 -14.78 -10.26
C ASN A 112 -7.86 -14.55 -9.55
N MET A 113 -7.67 -15.17 -8.39
CA MET A 113 -6.43 -15.03 -7.60
C MET A 113 -5.36 -15.97 -8.15
N ASN A 114 -4.79 -15.64 -9.30
CA ASN A 114 -3.68 -16.37 -9.92
C ASN A 114 -2.31 -15.84 -9.45
N ALA A 115 -1.25 -16.43 -10.00
CA ALA A 115 0.12 -16.00 -9.78
C ALA A 115 0.38 -14.52 -10.15
N GLU A 116 -0.19 -14.06 -11.26
CA GLU A 116 -0.02 -12.69 -11.76
C GLU A 116 -0.68 -11.68 -10.83
N VAL A 117 -1.88 -11.99 -10.33
CA VAL A 117 -2.56 -11.17 -9.32
C VAL A 117 -1.75 -11.13 -8.02
N ALA A 118 -1.14 -12.24 -7.61
CA ALA A 118 -0.27 -12.27 -6.44
C ALA A 118 0.95 -11.36 -6.61
N ASP A 119 1.54 -11.29 -7.80
CA ASP A 119 2.66 -10.39 -8.11
C ASP A 119 2.25 -8.91 -8.06
N VAL A 120 1.16 -8.56 -8.75
CA VAL A 120 0.61 -7.19 -8.73
C VAL A 120 0.23 -6.78 -7.31
N LEU A 121 -0.44 -7.66 -6.56
CA LEU A 121 -0.83 -7.41 -5.17
C LEU A 121 0.40 -7.21 -4.28
N SER A 122 1.47 -7.96 -4.52
CA SER A 122 2.70 -7.83 -3.76
C SER A 122 3.38 -6.50 -4.04
N THR A 123 3.49 -6.14 -5.32
CA THR A 123 4.04 -4.84 -5.75
C THR A 123 3.25 -3.68 -5.14
N ALA A 124 1.92 -3.70 -5.24
CA ALA A 124 1.06 -2.68 -4.65
C ALA A 124 1.22 -2.61 -3.11
N THR A 125 1.30 -3.75 -2.43
CA THR A 125 1.53 -3.81 -0.99
C THR A 125 2.86 -3.14 -0.62
N GLY A 126 3.93 -3.44 -1.36
CA GLY A 126 5.24 -2.83 -1.18
C GLY A 126 5.22 -1.31 -1.35
N GLU A 127 4.55 -0.81 -2.39
CA GLU A 127 4.40 0.63 -2.65
C GLU A 127 3.64 1.34 -1.53
N ILE A 128 2.57 0.73 -0.99
CA ILE A 128 1.85 1.30 0.15
C ILE A 128 2.76 1.38 1.39
N LEU A 129 3.49 0.30 1.71
CA LEU A 129 4.39 0.25 2.86
C LEU A 129 5.59 1.20 2.73
N ARG A 130 6.01 1.48 1.49
CA ARG A 130 7.05 2.46 1.17
C ARG A 130 6.53 3.88 1.34
N CYS A 131 5.34 4.18 0.82
CA CYS A 131 4.69 5.48 1.00
C CYS A 131 4.46 5.78 2.49
N SER A 132 4.01 4.80 3.26
CA SER A 132 3.75 4.97 4.70
C SER A 132 5.01 5.08 5.56
N ALA A 133 6.18 4.69 5.04
CA ALA A 133 7.45 4.81 5.74
C ALA A 133 7.73 6.24 6.20
N ALA A 134 7.31 7.23 5.41
CA ALA A 134 7.46 8.64 5.72
C ALA A 134 6.66 9.10 6.95
N PHE A 135 5.66 8.32 7.37
CA PHE A 135 4.69 8.75 8.38
C PHE A 135 4.82 8.10 9.75
N SER A 136 5.69 7.07 9.92
CA SER A 136 6.26 6.40 11.14
C SER A 136 5.46 6.29 12.47
N LEU A 137 4.22 6.77 12.55
CA LEU A 137 3.31 6.74 13.70
C LEU A 137 2.56 5.41 13.83
N VAL A 138 2.55 4.57 12.79
CA VAL A 138 1.90 3.25 12.79
C VAL A 138 2.96 2.15 12.65
N PRO A 139 2.97 1.15 13.55
CA PRO A 139 3.83 -0.02 13.43
C PRO A 139 3.58 -0.73 12.09
N ARG A 140 4.60 -0.74 11.23
CA ARG A 140 4.55 -1.45 9.95
C ARG A 140 4.94 -2.92 10.15
N PRO A 141 4.42 -3.84 9.32
CA PRO A 141 4.94 -5.20 9.26
C PRO A 141 6.46 -5.17 9.02
N PRO A 142 7.26 -5.86 9.86
CA PRO A 142 8.71 -5.88 9.68
C PRO A 142 9.09 -6.68 8.43
N GLY A 143 10.12 -6.20 7.72
CA GLY A 143 10.79 -6.96 6.67
C GLY A 143 9.89 -7.40 5.51
N PHE A 144 9.17 -6.46 4.87
CA PHE A 144 8.42 -6.78 3.65
C PHE A 144 9.34 -7.38 2.58
N VAL A 145 8.97 -8.55 2.09
CA VAL A 145 9.62 -9.22 0.95
C VAL A 145 8.56 -9.39 -0.14
N PRO A 146 8.77 -8.88 -1.36
CA PRO A 146 7.82 -9.07 -2.44
C PRO A 146 7.70 -10.55 -2.84
N GLY A 147 6.51 -10.96 -3.24
CA GLY A 147 6.13 -12.32 -3.64
C GLY A 147 4.90 -12.88 -2.90
N LEU A 148 4.34 -13.95 -3.47
CA LEU A 148 3.19 -14.70 -2.95
C LEU A 148 3.42 -15.20 -1.52
N GLY A 149 4.58 -15.80 -1.25
CA GLY A 149 4.88 -16.41 0.05
C GLY A 149 4.76 -15.44 1.22
N TYR A 150 5.15 -14.17 1.03
CA TYR A 150 5.00 -13.14 2.07
C TYR A 150 3.53 -12.76 2.26
N LEU A 151 2.80 -12.53 1.17
CA LEU A 151 1.38 -12.16 1.22
C LEU A 151 0.57 -13.22 1.94
N VAL A 152 0.79 -14.50 1.62
CA VAL A 152 0.11 -15.64 2.25
C VAL A 152 0.58 -15.84 3.69
N SER A 153 1.86 -15.68 4.02
CA SER A 153 2.32 -15.89 5.40
C SER A 153 1.85 -14.79 6.35
N TYR A 154 1.79 -13.55 5.87
CA TYR A 154 1.51 -12.35 6.66
C TYR A 154 0.16 -11.72 6.36
N TRP A 155 -0.76 -12.46 5.74
CA TRP A 155 -2.04 -11.94 5.24
C TRP A 155 -2.85 -11.22 6.34
N LYS A 156 -2.89 -11.76 7.58
CA LYS A 156 -3.59 -11.12 8.71
C LYS A 156 -2.96 -9.79 9.05
N ASN A 157 -1.65 -9.76 9.22
CA ASN A 157 -0.89 -8.57 9.56
C ASN A 157 -1.10 -7.47 8.51
N LEU A 158 -1.11 -7.84 7.22
CA LEU A 158 -1.36 -6.91 6.12
C LEU A 158 -2.79 -6.38 6.12
N ARG A 159 -3.78 -7.27 6.20
CA ARG A 159 -5.19 -6.91 6.28
C ARG A 159 -5.45 -5.98 7.46
N ASP A 160 -4.99 -6.35 8.65
CA ASP A 160 -5.22 -5.60 9.87
C ASP A 160 -4.49 -4.25 9.84
N TYR A 161 -3.28 -4.20 9.25
CA TYR A 161 -2.58 -2.94 8.98
C TYR A 161 -3.41 -2.02 8.07
N PHE A 162 -3.87 -2.51 6.91
CA PHE A 162 -4.66 -1.69 5.98
C PHE A 162 -5.98 -1.23 6.60
N LEU A 163 -6.62 -2.07 7.40
CA LEU A 163 -7.84 -1.72 8.13
C LEU A 163 -7.58 -0.69 9.23
N ALA A 164 -6.47 -0.79 9.96
CA ALA A 164 -6.11 0.17 11.00
C ALA A 164 -5.76 1.55 10.44
N VAL A 165 -5.12 1.61 9.27
CA VAL A 165 -4.67 2.88 8.68
C VAL A 165 -5.72 3.59 7.84
N LYS A 166 -6.86 2.94 7.53
CA LYS A 166 -7.91 3.48 6.65
C LYS A 166 -8.53 4.78 7.17
N ASP A 167 -8.59 4.93 8.50
CA ASP A 167 -9.22 6.09 9.16
C ASP A 167 -8.23 7.26 9.36
N ASN A 168 -6.93 7.04 9.14
CA ASN A 168 -5.92 8.10 9.20
C ASN A 168 -5.72 8.72 7.80
N ARG A 169 -6.03 10.03 7.68
CA ARG A 169 -5.98 10.75 6.39
C ARG A 169 -4.65 10.60 5.65
N SER A 170 -3.53 10.69 6.36
CA SER A 170 -2.19 10.65 5.75
C SER A 170 -1.87 9.26 5.20
N TYR A 171 -2.20 8.19 5.94
CA TYR A 171 -1.94 6.82 5.50
C TYR A 171 -2.95 6.35 4.46
N ARG A 172 -4.21 6.78 4.57
CA ARG A 172 -5.25 6.50 3.58
C ARG A 172 -4.83 6.99 2.19
N ALA A 173 -4.12 8.12 2.10
CA ALA A 173 -3.62 8.62 0.82
C ALA A 173 -2.70 7.61 0.12
N CYS A 174 -1.82 6.94 0.86
CA CYS A 174 -0.95 5.89 0.31
C CYS A 174 -1.74 4.71 -0.27
N VAL A 175 -2.75 4.22 0.48
CA VAL A 175 -3.60 3.11 0.04
C VAL A 175 -4.42 3.50 -1.18
N VAL A 176 -5.15 4.62 -1.13
CA VAL A 176 -6.04 5.06 -2.21
C VAL A 176 -5.28 5.38 -3.50
N THR A 177 -4.11 6.04 -3.39
CA THR A 177 -3.29 6.37 -4.56
C THR A 177 -2.75 5.11 -5.22
N THR A 178 -2.21 4.17 -4.42
CA THR A 178 -1.72 2.90 -4.97
C THR A 178 -2.85 2.08 -5.55
N ALA A 179 -3.99 1.99 -4.87
CA ALA A 179 -5.17 1.28 -5.36
C ALA A 179 -5.65 1.84 -6.70
N ALA A 180 -5.64 3.16 -6.89
CA ALA A 180 -5.99 3.77 -8.17
C ALA A 180 -4.97 3.43 -9.26
N ASN A 181 -3.66 3.53 -8.95
CA ASN A 181 -2.58 3.32 -9.93
C ASN A 181 -2.48 1.87 -10.42
N TYR A 182 -2.78 0.89 -9.55
CA TYR A 182 -2.65 -0.53 -9.88
C TYR A 182 -3.97 -1.19 -10.29
N ARG A 183 -5.06 -0.43 -10.42
CA ARG A 183 -6.39 -0.98 -10.71
C ARG A 183 -6.46 -1.70 -12.06
N SER A 184 -5.98 -1.08 -13.11
CA SER A 184 -5.96 -1.70 -14.44
C SER A 184 -5.00 -2.90 -14.47
N ALA A 185 -3.87 -2.82 -13.77
CA ALA A 185 -2.90 -3.90 -13.73
C ALA A 185 -3.47 -5.16 -13.05
N ILE A 186 -4.17 -5.02 -11.91
CA ILE A 186 -4.74 -6.17 -11.21
C ILE A 186 -5.94 -6.76 -11.95
N GLU A 187 -6.71 -5.93 -12.67
CA GLU A 187 -7.81 -6.41 -13.53
C GLU A 187 -7.26 -7.21 -14.73
N MET A 188 -6.19 -6.75 -15.40
CA MET A 188 -5.51 -7.51 -16.46
C MET A 188 -4.90 -8.81 -15.94
N ALA A 189 -4.17 -8.73 -14.82
CA ALA A 189 -3.59 -9.90 -14.16
C ALA A 189 -4.66 -10.94 -13.80
N SER A 190 -5.84 -10.50 -13.34
CA SER A 190 -6.96 -11.41 -13.00
C SER A 190 -7.54 -12.14 -14.22
N MET A 191 -7.27 -11.66 -15.44
CA MET A 191 -7.61 -12.35 -16.68
C MET A 191 -6.47 -13.26 -17.18
N GLY A 192 -5.32 -13.26 -16.50
CA GLY A 192 -4.12 -14.01 -16.88
C GLY A 192 -3.34 -13.36 -18.03
N ILE A 193 -3.35 -12.02 -18.12
CA ILE A 193 -2.69 -11.22 -19.17
C ILE A 193 -1.80 -10.14 -18.55
#